data_AF-E3FQR8-F1
#
_entry.id   AF-E3FQR8-F1
#
_cell.length_a   1.000
_cell.length_b   1.000
_cell.length_c   1.000
_cell.angle_alpha   90.00
_cell.angle_beta   90.00
_cell.angle_gamma   90.00
#
_symmetry.space_group_name_H-M   'P 1'
#
loop_
_entity.id
_entity.type
_entity.pdbx_description
1 polymer ?
#
loop_
_entity_poly.entity_id
_entity_poly.type
_entity_poly.pdbx_seq_one_letter_code
_entity_poly.pdbx_strand_id
1 'polypeptide(L)'
;MRCVLKSSGMLRTHLFGWFLVLCVVVPQWARGSVPAITASQVQGITDSARAKVLAHLARGELAQAVQAYEVATGLKAPLWLAGFKATFDASNQVPGTCQSVARSIHAAFTQLGGKPEYVRLTTLMDGTGRRRAAFMVFKMADGRDLRMSERGFHAVIRMKDRIYDAFTGAGGLPYQEYMSRLGAMTPIMDEVVSAP
;
A
#
# COMPACT_ATOMS: atom_id res chain seq x y z
N MET A 1 -18.43 69.68 -30.33
CA MET A 1 -17.28 70.53 -29.97
C MET A 1 -16.97 70.38 -28.47
N ARG A 2 -16.01 69.53 -28.10
CA ARG A 2 -15.31 69.53 -26.79
C ARG A 2 -13.90 68.98 -27.08
N CYS A 3 -12.92 69.87 -27.22
CA CYS A 3 -12.03 70.38 -26.18
C CYS A 3 -10.93 69.37 -25.82
N VAL A 4 -9.78 69.59 -26.46
CA VAL A 4 -8.47 69.03 -26.15
C VAL A 4 -7.94 69.75 -24.92
N LEU A 5 -7.34 69.02 -23.97
CA LEU A 5 -6.17 69.45 -23.20
C LEU A 5 -5.60 68.24 -22.45
N LYS A 6 -4.44 67.78 -22.92
CA LYS A 6 -3.60 66.78 -22.25
C LYS A 6 -2.25 67.44 -22.06
N SER A 7 -1.86 67.74 -20.81
CA SER A 7 -0.46 68.01 -20.47
C SER A 7 -0.25 68.03 -18.97
N SER A 8 0.95 67.57 -18.59
CA SER A 8 1.67 67.81 -17.34
C SER A 8 1.15 67.02 -16.13
N GLY A 9 1.94 66.23 -15.41
CA GLY A 9 3.38 66.16 -15.23
C GLY A 9 3.63 65.58 -13.82
N MET A 10 4.90 65.45 -13.43
CA MET A 10 5.42 65.07 -12.10
C MET A 10 5.50 63.56 -11.84
N LEU A 11 6.67 62.96 -12.11
CA LEU A 11 7.80 62.80 -11.17
C LEU A 11 7.34 62.41 -9.75
N ARG A 12 7.61 61.16 -9.35
CA ARG A 12 8.27 60.93 -8.05
C ARG A 12 8.76 59.49 -7.83
N THR A 13 10.04 59.45 -7.49
CA THR A 13 10.73 58.55 -6.54
C THR A 13 10.82 57.07 -6.84
N HIS A 14 12.02 56.69 -7.30
CA HIS A 14 12.61 55.36 -7.19
C HIS A 14 12.66 54.90 -5.73
N LEU A 15 11.93 53.84 -5.41
CA LEU A 15 12.21 52.97 -4.28
C LEU A 15 13.00 51.78 -4.81
N PHE A 16 14.28 51.72 -4.44
CA PHE A 16 15.18 50.59 -4.62
C PHE A 16 14.62 49.39 -3.84
N GLY A 17 13.82 48.56 -4.52
CA GLY A 17 13.38 47.26 -4.00
C GLY A 17 14.52 46.26 -4.13
N TRP A 18 15.15 45.94 -2.99
CA TRP A 18 16.03 44.79 -2.85
C TRP A 18 15.25 43.50 -3.19
N PHE A 19 15.50 42.93 -4.36
CA PHE A 19 15.04 41.60 -4.72
C PHE A 19 15.91 40.57 -3.98
N LEU A 20 15.45 40.15 -2.80
CA LEU A 20 15.92 38.94 -2.15
C LEU A 20 15.34 37.76 -2.93
N VAL A 21 16.11 37.24 -3.87
CA VAL A 21 15.83 35.97 -4.54
C VAL A 21 16.02 34.87 -3.49
N LEU A 22 14.95 34.52 -2.77
CA LEU A 22 14.88 33.25 -2.07
C LEU A 22 14.86 32.15 -3.14
N CYS A 23 16.02 31.54 -3.39
CA CYS A 23 16.07 30.22 -3.99
C CYS A 23 15.34 29.26 -3.05
N VAL A 24 14.05 29.03 -3.30
CA VAL A 24 13.33 27.91 -2.72
C VAL A 24 13.96 26.65 -3.30
N VAL A 25 14.93 26.10 -2.58
CA VAL A 25 15.40 24.74 -2.80
C VAL A 25 14.23 23.85 -2.43
N VAL A 26 13.43 23.49 -3.44
CA VAL A 26 12.43 22.44 -3.29
C VAL A 26 13.21 21.18 -2.89
N PRO A 27 12.97 20.59 -1.72
CA PRO A 27 13.61 19.32 -1.38
C PRO A 27 13.17 18.33 -2.44
N GLN A 28 14.12 17.94 -3.29
CA GLN A 28 13.98 16.85 -4.22
C GLN A 28 13.70 15.63 -3.35
N TRP A 29 12.43 15.22 -3.30
CA TRP A 29 12.01 14.01 -2.61
C TRP A 29 12.90 12.91 -3.17
N ALA A 30 13.82 12.45 -2.33
CA ALA A 30 14.60 11.28 -2.61
C ALA A 30 13.58 10.20 -2.95
N ARG A 31 13.52 9.81 -4.22
CA ARG A 31 13.01 8.50 -4.59
C ARG A 31 13.97 7.54 -3.91
N GLY A 32 13.69 7.24 -2.66
CA GLY A 32 14.36 6.18 -1.94
C GLY A 32 14.09 4.93 -2.77
N SER A 33 15.08 4.52 -3.54
CA SER A 33 15.17 3.18 -4.06
C SER A 33 14.91 2.28 -2.87
N VAL A 34 13.78 1.58 -2.88
CA VAL A 34 13.52 0.54 -1.89
C VAL A 34 14.78 -0.32 -1.88
N PRO A 35 15.47 -0.52 -0.74
CA PRO A 35 16.73 -1.23 -0.73
C PRO A 35 16.51 -2.58 -1.43
N ALA A 36 17.30 -2.83 -2.47
CA ALA A 36 17.24 -4.10 -3.19
C ALA A 36 17.59 -5.19 -2.16
N ILE A 37 16.57 -5.93 -1.74
CA ILE A 37 16.71 -7.04 -0.80
C ILE A 37 17.48 -8.13 -1.56
N THR A 38 18.78 -8.23 -1.31
CA THR A 38 19.61 -9.26 -1.92
C THR A 38 19.18 -10.63 -1.38
N ALA A 39 19.01 -11.60 -2.28
CA ALA A 39 18.63 -12.98 -1.96
C ALA A 39 19.57 -13.67 -0.94
N SER A 40 20.74 -13.08 -0.67
CA SER A 40 21.72 -13.50 0.32
C SER A 40 21.17 -13.54 1.76
N GLN A 41 20.19 -12.70 2.13
CA GLN A 41 19.66 -12.71 3.51
C GLN A 41 18.76 -13.91 3.85
N VAL A 42 18.29 -14.65 2.83
CA VAL A 42 17.43 -15.85 3.03
C VAL A 42 18.21 -17.16 2.92
N GLN A 43 19.45 -17.13 2.41
CA GLN A 43 20.28 -18.33 2.25
C GLN A 43 20.74 -18.97 3.58
N GLY A 44 20.43 -18.36 4.73
CA GLY A 44 20.79 -18.88 6.06
C GLY A 44 19.69 -19.62 6.82
N ILE A 45 18.43 -19.66 6.35
CA ILE A 45 17.34 -20.33 7.08
C ILE A 45 17.19 -21.79 6.63
N THR A 46 17.29 -22.73 7.57
CA THR A 46 17.01 -24.15 7.32
C THR A 46 15.53 -24.35 6.95
N ASP A 47 15.21 -25.44 6.23
CA ASP A 47 13.83 -25.74 5.86
C ASP A 47 12.90 -25.90 7.07
N SER A 48 13.42 -26.46 8.17
CA SER A 48 12.68 -26.61 9.42
C SER A 48 12.39 -25.26 10.09
N ALA A 49 13.33 -24.32 10.04
CA ALA A 49 13.14 -22.97 10.55
C ALA A 49 12.16 -22.17 9.68
N ARG A 50 12.27 -22.29 8.35
CA ARG A 50 11.33 -21.68 7.40
C ARG A 50 9.91 -22.17 7.65
N ALA A 51 9.74 -23.48 7.85
CA ALA A 51 8.45 -24.07 8.16
C ALA A 51 7.85 -23.54 9.48
N LYS A 52 8.68 -23.35 10.52
CA LYS A 52 8.22 -22.75 11.80
C LYS A 52 7.77 -21.30 11.62
N VAL A 53 8.57 -20.48 10.92
CA VAL A 53 8.20 -19.09 10.62
C VAL A 53 6.88 -19.04 9.85
N LEU A 54 6.75 -19.84 8.78
CA LEU A 54 5.53 -19.95 7.99
C LEU A 54 4.33 -20.39 8.83
N ALA A 55 4.50 -21.35 9.75
CA ALA A 55 3.44 -21.82 10.63
C ALA A 55 2.92 -20.71 11.56
N HIS A 56 3.81 -19.90 12.14
CA HIS A 56 3.41 -18.76 12.95
C HIS A 56 2.70 -17.68 12.10
N LEU A 57 3.23 -17.36 10.91
CA LEU A 57 2.59 -16.40 10.01
C LEU A 57 1.19 -16.85 9.58
N ALA A 58 1.02 -18.15 9.27
CA ALA A 58 -0.28 -18.72 8.92
C ALA A 58 -1.33 -18.63 10.05
N ARG A 59 -0.88 -18.54 11.31
CA ARG A 59 -1.74 -18.31 12.48
C ARG A 59 -1.88 -16.82 12.85
N GLY A 60 -1.23 -15.92 12.11
CA GLY A 60 -1.17 -14.49 12.43
C GLY A 60 -0.29 -14.15 13.63
N GLU A 61 0.52 -15.09 14.10
CA GLU A 61 1.41 -14.99 15.27
C GLU A 61 2.72 -14.27 14.88
N LEU A 62 2.64 -13.00 14.49
CA LEU A 62 3.77 -12.24 13.93
C LEU A 62 4.97 -12.14 14.88
N ALA A 63 4.73 -11.94 16.18
CA ALA A 63 5.79 -11.85 17.17
C ALA A 63 6.53 -13.19 17.31
N GLN A 64 5.80 -14.30 17.30
CA GLN A 64 6.36 -15.63 17.35
C GLN A 64 7.07 -16.00 16.05
N ALA A 65 6.60 -15.50 14.90
CA ALA A 65 7.29 -15.68 13.61
C ALA A 65 8.66 -14.98 13.59
N VAL A 66 8.72 -13.74 14.09
CA VAL A 66 9.97 -12.99 14.28
C VAL A 66 10.89 -13.74 15.24
N GLN A 67 10.40 -14.14 16.41
CA GLN A 67 11.20 -14.88 17.39
C GLN A 67 11.72 -16.21 16.82
N ALA A 68 10.89 -16.96 16.10
CA ALA A 68 11.27 -18.22 15.48
C ALA A 68 12.39 -18.04 14.45
N TYR A 69 12.36 -16.93 13.69
CA TYR A 69 13.44 -16.58 12.77
C TYR A 69 14.75 -16.28 13.54
N GLU A 70 14.68 -15.44 14.57
CA GLU A 70 15.87 -15.00 15.30
C GLU A 70 16.54 -16.15 16.05
N VAL A 71 15.74 -17.01 16.70
CA VAL A 71 16.24 -18.21 17.38
C VAL A 71 16.86 -19.19 16.39
N ALA A 72 16.27 -19.37 15.21
CA ALA A 72 16.77 -20.33 14.23
C ALA A 72 18.04 -19.88 13.51
N THR A 73 18.24 -18.58 13.36
CA THR A 73 19.37 -18.02 12.59
C THR A 73 20.45 -17.43 13.47
N GLY A 74 20.15 -17.10 14.73
CA GLY A 74 21.02 -16.31 15.61
C GLY A 74 21.15 -14.84 15.17
N LEU A 75 20.36 -14.40 14.18
CA LEU A 75 20.39 -13.06 13.61
C LEU A 75 19.13 -12.30 13.96
N LYS A 76 19.18 -10.97 13.94
CA LYS A 76 17.96 -10.14 14.03
C LYS A 76 17.05 -10.38 12.83
N ALA A 77 15.75 -10.22 13.04
CA ALA A 77 14.77 -10.36 11.98
C ALA A 77 15.04 -9.38 10.82
N PRO A 78 14.97 -9.86 9.57
CA PRO A 78 15.28 -9.05 8.41
C PRO A 78 14.19 -8.01 8.16
N LEU A 79 14.55 -6.95 7.43
CA LEU A 79 13.64 -5.82 7.13
C LEU A 79 12.35 -6.27 6.45
N TRP A 80 12.37 -7.30 5.61
CA TRP A 80 11.16 -7.80 4.95
C TRP A 80 10.16 -8.41 5.96
N LEU A 81 10.65 -9.04 7.03
CA LEU A 81 9.78 -9.65 8.05
C LEU A 81 9.19 -8.58 8.97
N ALA A 82 9.99 -7.55 9.30
CA ALA A 82 9.50 -6.37 9.99
C ALA A 82 8.47 -5.60 9.14
N GLY A 83 8.73 -5.44 7.85
CA GLY A 83 7.81 -4.84 6.88
C GLY A 83 6.50 -5.61 6.77
N PHE A 84 6.55 -6.94 6.73
CA PHE A 84 5.36 -7.81 6.77
C PHE A 84 4.54 -7.60 8.04
N LYS A 85 5.18 -7.45 9.21
CA LYS A 85 4.45 -7.12 10.43
C LYS A 85 3.73 -5.78 10.30
N ALA A 86 4.43 -4.76 9.80
CA ALA A 86 3.91 -3.41 9.71
C ALA A 86 2.72 -3.27 8.74
N THR A 87 2.60 -4.12 7.71
CA THR A 87 1.49 -4.02 6.75
C THR A 87 0.10 -4.18 7.37
N PHE A 88 0.01 -4.85 8.52
CA PHE A 88 -1.25 -5.10 9.22
C PHE A 88 -1.54 -4.09 10.32
N ASP A 89 -0.70 -3.08 10.50
CA ASP A 89 -0.97 -1.99 11.44
C ASP A 89 -2.19 -1.18 10.98
N ALA A 90 -3.00 -0.71 11.92
CA ALA A 90 -4.25 0.00 11.63
C ALA A 90 -4.06 1.28 10.78
N SER A 91 -2.86 1.89 10.80
CA SER A 91 -2.52 3.02 9.94
C SER A 91 -2.51 2.69 8.44
N ASN A 92 -2.39 1.40 8.10
CA ASN A 92 -2.49 0.93 6.71
C ASN A 92 -3.92 0.61 6.27
N GLN A 93 -4.90 0.64 7.19
CA GLN A 93 -6.33 0.39 6.90
C GLN A 93 -7.02 1.66 6.37
N VAL A 94 -6.41 2.30 5.39
CA VAL A 94 -6.89 3.55 4.79
C VAL A 94 -6.80 3.49 3.27
N PRO A 95 -7.65 4.22 2.53
CA PRO A 95 -7.54 4.28 1.09
C PRO A 95 -6.17 4.76 0.60
N GLY A 96 -5.65 4.11 -0.46
CA GLY A 96 -4.40 4.52 -1.13
C GLY A 96 -3.12 3.80 -0.66
N THR A 97 -3.17 3.00 0.40
CA THR A 97 -2.00 2.23 0.89
C THR A 97 -1.89 0.83 0.25
N CYS A 98 -2.97 0.33 -0.35
CA CYS A 98 -3.13 -1.07 -0.75
C CYS A 98 -2.02 -1.60 -1.64
N GLN A 99 -1.51 -0.82 -2.59
CA GLN A 99 -0.42 -1.24 -3.45
C GLN A 99 0.90 -1.41 -2.68
N SER A 100 1.19 -0.53 -1.72
CA SER A 100 2.39 -0.64 -0.89
C SER A 100 2.31 -1.85 0.04
N VAL A 101 1.14 -2.05 0.64
CA VAL A 101 0.84 -3.23 1.47
C VAL A 101 1.00 -4.51 0.66
N ALA A 102 0.41 -4.57 -0.54
CA ALA A 102 0.50 -5.73 -1.41
C ALA A 102 1.96 -6.05 -1.77
N ARG A 103 2.78 -5.05 -2.14
CA ARG A 103 4.21 -5.26 -2.42
C ARG A 103 4.97 -5.86 -1.25
N SER A 104 4.75 -5.34 -0.04
CA SER A 104 5.41 -5.84 1.17
C SER A 104 5.01 -7.27 1.51
N ILE A 105 3.70 -7.59 1.41
CA ILE A 105 3.18 -8.95 1.63
C ILE A 105 3.75 -9.93 0.59
N HIS A 106 3.74 -9.53 -0.69
CA HIS A 106 4.30 -10.34 -1.77
C HIS A 106 5.78 -10.62 -1.54
N ALA A 107 6.58 -9.59 -1.25
CA ALA A 107 8.00 -9.74 -0.98
C ALA A 107 8.26 -10.74 0.15
N ALA A 108 7.53 -10.64 1.26
CA ALA A 108 7.68 -11.56 2.39
C ALA A 108 7.36 -13.01 2.01
N PHE A 109 6.25 -13.26 1.32
CA PHE A 109 5.93 -14.62 0.87
C PHE A 109 6.92 -15.17 -0.13
N THR A 110 7.42 -14.35 -1.06
CA THR A 110 8.49 -14.76 -1.99
C THR A 110 9.77 -15.12 -1.24
N GLN A 111 10.19 -14.32 -0.25
CA GLN A 111 11.37 -14.62 0.58
C GLN A 111 11.21 -15.93 1.37
N LEU A 112 9.97 -16.32 1.69
CA LEU A 112 9.67 -17.59 2.35
C LEU A 112 9.49 -18.77 1.37
N GLY A 113 9.80 -18.59 0.08
CA GLY A 113 9.67 -19.61 -0.96
C GLY A 113 8.23 -19.86 -1.42
N GLY A 114 7.31 -18.95 -1.08
CA GLY A 114 5.94 -18.96 -1.56
C GLY A 114 5.80 -18.51 -3.01
N LYS A 115 4.60 -18.69 -3.56
CA LYS A 115 4.19 -18.22 -4.90
C LYS A 115 3.00 -17.26 -4.75
N PRO A 116 3.19 -16.09 -4.12
CA PRO A 116 2.13 -15.10 -4.00
C PRO A 116 1.74 -14.56 -5.38
N GLU A 117 0.47 -14.23 -5.55
CA GLU A 117 -0.09 -13.61 -6.74
C GLU A 117 -0.63 -12.23 -6.38
N TYR A 118 -0.32 -11.21 -7.17
CA TYR A 118 -1.05 -9.95 -7.08
C TYR A 118 -2.43 -10.13 -7.69
N VAL A 119 -3.46 -9.74 -6.94
CA VAL A 119 -4.84 -9.72 -7.42
C VAL A 119 -5.33 -8.29 -7.37
N ARG A 120 -5.78 -7.81 -8.53
CA ARG A 120 -6.42 -6.51 -8.70
C ARG A 120 -7.92 -6.69 -8.56
N LEU A 121 -8.54 -5.91 -7.67
CA LEU A 121 -9.98 -5.80 -7.52
C LEU A 121 -10.45 -4.49 -8.14
N THR A 122 -11.47 -4.55 -8.99
CA THR A 122 -12.07 -3.35 -9.59
C THR A 122 -13.58 -3.33 -9.53
N THR A 123 -14.15 -2.14 -9.38
CA THR A 123 -15.59 -1.89 -9.37
C THR A 123 -15.91 -0.62 -10.15
N LEU A 124 -15.82 -0.69 -11.48
CA LEU A 124 -15.94 0.51 -12.34
C LEU A 124 -17.22 0.55 -13.17
N MET A 125 -17.87 -0.58 -13.41
CA MET A 125 -18.96 -0.69 -14.38
C MET A 125 -20.21 -1.22 -13.68
N ASP A 126 -21.34 -0.54 -13.85
CA ASP A 126 -22.63 -1.14 -13.51
C ASP A 126 -23.01 -2.25 -14.50
N GLY A 127 -24.03 -3.04 -14.17
CA GLY A 127 -24.51 -4.13 -15.03
C GLY A 127 -25.01 -3.69 -16.42
N THR A 128 -24.96 -2.39 -16.74
CA THR A 128 -25.27 -1.81 -18.06
C THR A 128 -24.04 -1.27 -18.79
N GLY A 129 -22.83 -1.47 -18.23
CA GLY A 129 -21.57 -1.01 -18.80
C GLY A 129 -21.29 0.48 -18.61
N ARG A 130 -22.00 1.16 -17.69
CA ARG A 130 -21.77 2.59 -17.39
C ARG A 130 -20.86 2.76 -16.18
N ARG A 131 -19.99 3.77 -16.26
CA ARG A 131 -19.09 4.11 -15.16
C ARG A 131 -19.84 4.76 -14.00
N ARG A 132 -19.70 4.23 -12.78
CA ARG A 132 -20.31 4.77 -11.55
C ARG A 132 -19.27 5.31 -10.59
N ALA A 133 -19.72 6.07 -9.58
CA ALA A 133 -18.91 6.35 -8.41
C ALA A 133 -18.46 5.02 -7.79
N ALA A 134 -17.15 4.85 -7.70
CA ALA A 134 -16.53 3.56 -7.50
C ALA A 134 -15.83 3.59 -6.15
N PHE A 135 -16.48 3.09 -5.11
CA PHE A 135 -15.82 2.87 -3.83
C PHE A 135 -16.02 1.42 -3.39
N MET A 136 -15.07 0.93 -2.61
CA MET A 136 -15.15 -0.39 -1.98
C MET A 136 -15.09 -0.22 -0.47
N VAL A 137 -15.91 -0.99 0.22
CA VAL A 137 -15.88 -1.15 1.68
C VAL A 137 -15.53 -2.58 2.05
N PHE A 138 -14.92 -2.74 3.21
CA PHE A 138 -14.65 -4.02 3.84
C PHE A 138 -15.42 -4.13 5.15
N LYS A 139 -16.14 -5.23 5.33
CA LYS A 139 -16.78 -5.55 6.60
C LYS A 139 -15.80 -6.24 7.54
N MET A 140 -15.42 -5.52 8.59
CA MET A 140 -14.56 -6.00 9.67
C MET A 140 -15.29 -7.05 10.52
N ALA A 141 -14.53 -7.89 11.22
CA ALA A 141 -15.10 -8.92 12.10
C ALA A 141 -15.89 -8.32 13.28
N ASP A 142 -15.58 -7.10 13.68
CA ASP A 142 -16.30 -6.34 14.71
C ASP A 142 -17.58 -5.65 14.18
N GLY A 143 -17.95 -5.90 12.92
CA GLY A 143 -19.15 -5.36 12.28
C GLY A 143 -18.99 -3.95 11.70
N ARG A 144 -17.83 -3.30 11.84
CA ARG A 144 -17.57 -2.00 11.20
C ARG A 144 -17.33 -2.16 9.70
N ASP A 145 -17.79 -1.18 8.93
CA ASP A 145 -17.45 -1.05 7.52
C ASP A 145 -16.31 -0.04 7.35
N LEU A 146 -15.19 -0.48 6.79
CA LEU A 146 -14.05 0.38 6.49
C LEU A 146 -13.96 0.65 4.99
N ARG A 147 -13.77 1.91 4.62
CA ARG A 147 -13.55 2.29 3.22
C ARG A 147 -12.14 1.87 2.79
N MET A 148 -12.06 1.00 1.79
CA MET A 148 -10.79 0.48 1.26
C MET A 148 -10.30 1.27 0.05
N SER A 149 -11.24 1.76 -0.78
CA SER A 149 -10.94 2.40 -2.04
C SER A 149 -11.92 3.53 -2.34
N GLU A 150 -11.39 4.65 -2.83
CA GLU A 150 -12.18 5.79 -3.32
C GLU A 150 -12.36 5.79 -4.84
N ARG A 151 -11.65 4.91 -5.56
CA ARG A 151 -11.63 4.86 -7.03
C ARG A 151 -12.02 3.51 -7.59
N GLY A 152 -12.54 2.63 -6.73
CA GLY A 152 -12.96 1.28 -7.07
C GLY A 152 -11.81 0.43 -7.55
N PHE A 153 -10.63 0.65 -6.99
CA PHE A 153 -9.42 -0.15 -7.18
C PHE A 153 -8.85 -0.58 -5.84
N HIS A 154 -8.53 -1.85 -5.66
CA HIS A 154 -7.84 -2.38 -4.49
C HIS A 154 -6.89 -3.50 -4.93
N ALA A 155 -5.69 -3.52 -4.36
CA ALA A 155 -4.69 -4.55 -4.63
C ALA A 155 -4.54 -5.43 -3.39
N VAL A 156 -4.58 -6.74 -3.61
CA VAL A 156 -4.41 -7.75 -2.56
C VAL A 156 -3.40 -8.80 -3.01
N ILE A 157 -2.93 -9.59 -2.05
CA ILE A 157 -2.12 -10.78 -2.34
C ILE A 157 -2.94 -12.03 -2.13
N ARG A 158 -2.97 -12.90 -3.15
CA ARG A 158 -3.46 -14.26 -3.02
C ARG A 158 -2.28 -15.21 -2.82
N MET A 159 -2.39 -16.09 -1.84
CA MET A 159 -1.43 -17.18 -1.64
C MET A 159 -2.22 -18.42 -1.22
N LYS A 160 -2.19 -19.45 -2.07
CA LYS A 160 -3.09 -20.61 -1.98
C LYS A 160 -4.55 -20.14 -2.03
N ASP A 161 -5.36 -20.54 -1.06
CA ASP A 161 -6.79 -20.25 -0.93
C ASP A 161 -7.09 -19.02 -0.06
N ARG A 162 -6.08 -18.20 0.26
CA ARG A 162 -6.19 -17.06 1.17
C ARG A 162 -5.81 -15.73 0.54
N ILE A 163 -6.50 -14.68 0.96
CA ILE A 163 -6.26 -13.28 0.62
C ILE A 163 -5.61 -12.54 1.80
N TYR A 164 -4.60 -11.74 1.47
CA TYR A 164 -3.81 -10.94 2.39
C TYR A 164 -3.84 -9.48 1.95
N ASP A 165 -4.25 -8.60 2.87
CA ASP A 165 -4.14 -7.14 2.77
C ASP A 165 -4.11 -6.53 4.19
N ALA A 166 -4.21 -5.20 4.31
CA ALA A 166 -4.18 -4.52 5.61
C ALA A 166 -5.39 -4.84 6.52
N PHE A 167 -6.48 -5.36 5.96
CA PHE A 167 -7.76 -5.60 6.64
C PHE A 167 -7.93 -7.06 7.09
N THR A 168 -7.23 -8.00 6.46
CA THR A 168 -7.33 -9.43 6.80
C THR A 168 -6.46 -9.86 7.98
N GLY A 169 -5.50 -9.03 8.38
CA GLY A 169 -4.48 -9.39 9.35
C GLY A 169 -3.49 -10.44 8.82
N ALA A 170 -2.47 -10.77 9.63
CA ALA A 170 -1.36 -11.61 9.18
C ALA A 170 -1.75 -13.05 8.82
N GLY A 171 -2.84 -13.57 9.39
CA GLY A 171 -3.36 -14.89 9.01
C GLY A 171 -4.04 -14.91 7.65
N GLY A 172 -4.39 -13.75 7.09
CA GLY A 172 -5.22 -13.66 5.88
C GLY A 172 -6.62 -14.23 6.07
N LEU A 173 -7.46 -14.11 5.05
CA LEU A 173 -8.81 -14.70 5.02
C LEU A 173 -8.96 -15.71 3.89
N PRO A 174 -9.75 -16.78 4.05
CA PRO A 174 -10.17 -17.62 2.94
C PRO A 174 -10.78 -16.77 1.82
N TYR A 175 -10.52 -17.12 0.56
CA TYR A 175 -10.94 -16.34 -0.61
C TYR A 175 -12.45 -16.03 -0.59
N GLN A 176 -13.29 -17.03 -0.35
CA GLN A 176 -14.75 -16.86 -0.33
C GLN A 176 -15.21 -15.92 0.81
N GLU A 177 -14.58 -16.03 1.97
CA GLU A 177 -14.87 -15.15 3.12
C GLU A 177 -14.41 -13.72 2.86
N TYR A 178 -13.25 -13.55 2.22
CA TYR A 178 -12.77 -12.23 1.82
C TYR A 178 -13.76 -11.56 0.86
N MET A 179 -14.16 -12.26 -0.19
CA MET A 179 -15.08 -11.72 -1.19
C MET A 179 -16.47 -11.41 -0.60
N SER A 180 -16.96 -12.19 0.36
CA SER A 180 -18.26 -11.92 1.01
C SER A 180 -18.24 -10.72 1.95
N ARG A 181 -17.06 -10.28 2.41
CA ARG A 181 -16.88 -9.07 3.23
C ARG A 181 -16.74 -7.81 2.40
N LEU A 182 -16.56 -7.92 1.09
CA LEU A 182 -16.48 -6.75 0.21
C LEU A 182 -17.86 -6.20 -0.09
N GLY A 183 -17.99 -4.88 -0.01
CA GLY A 183 -19.17 -4.14 -0.44
C GLY A 183 -18.82 -3.13 -1.51
N ALA A 184 -19.63 -3.05 -2.57
CA ALA A 184 -19.56 -2.03 -3.59
C ALA A 184 -20.94 -1.80 -4.22
N MET A 185 -21.11 -0.65 -4.89
CA MET A 185 -22.36 -0.33 -5.60
C MET A 185 -22.51 -1.10 -6.92
N THR A 186 -21.42 -1.64 -7.44
CA THR A 186 -21.37 -2.42 -8.68
C THR A 186 -20.59 -3.71 -8.43
N PRO A 187 -20.74 -4.73 -9.29
CA PRO A 187 -19.98 -5.97 -9.14
C PRO A 187 -18.47 -5.72 -9.04
N ILE A 188 -17.83 -6.46 -8.15
CA ILE A 188 -16.37 -6.45 -8.00
C ILE A 188 -15.80 -7.56 -8.88
N MET A 189 -14.85 -7.19 -9.73
CA MET A 189 -14.10 -8.12 -10.56
C MET A 189 -12.71 -8.30 -9.97
N ASP A 190 -12.22 -9.55 -9.93
CA ASP A 190 -10.85 -9.88 -9.56
C ASP A 190 -10.04 -10.34 -10.78
N GLU A 191 -8.77 -9.96 -10.82
CA GLU A 191 -7.85 -10.34 -11.91
C GLU A 191 -6.45 -10.53 -11.34
N VAL A 192 -5.79 -11.63 -11.72
CA VAL A 192 -4.37 -11.84 -11.41
C VAL A 192 -3.54 -10.94 -12.32
N VAL A 193 -2.68 -10.13 -11.73
CA VAL A 193 -1.83 -9.16 -12.44
C VAL A 193 -0.35 -9.40 -12.11
N SER A 194 0.54 -8.92 -12.97
CA SER A 194 1.99 -9.06 -12.75
C SER A 194 2.55 -8.08 -11.71
N ALA A 195 1.84 -6.97 -11.46
CA ALA A 195 2.18 -5.94 -10.48
C ALA A 195 0.91 -5.21 -10.00
N PRO A 196 0.92 -4.66 -8.76
CA PRO A 196 -0.21 -3.94 -8.19
C PRO A 196 -0.32 -2.49 -8.67
#